data_AF-A0A2M6ZVL5-F1
#
_entry.id   AF-A0A2M6ZVL5-F1
#
_cell.length_a   1.000
_cell.length_b   1.000
_cell.length_c   1.000
_cell.angle_alpha   90.00
_cell.angle_beta   90.00
_cell.angle_gamma   90.00
#
_symmetry.space_group_name_H-M   'P 1'
#
loop_
_entity.id
_entity.type
_entity.pdbx_description
1 polymer ?
#
loop_
_entity_poly.entity_id
_entity_poly.type
_entity_poly.pdbx_seq_one_letter_code
_entity_poly.pdbx_strand_id
1 'polypeptide(L)'
;FTHYSSHLKRGREGMDDASILPNYEGVAVHDHWEPYNSYENCSHAFCNAHHLRELTRAYEQDGACWAREMKELLMEIKGEVDQAKDSGKQAMESDRVESYHQRYQNILTEALKTYPPVCRPLSACNAQAGNGTGRSEGEIRDKPKRGKKKQRKDKNLLDRLIKYEIETLRFMEDFKVPLDNSLAERDIRMVKVKQKISGCFRSEEGAKYFCRIRGFISTIKTGLPELTAKFCEREQLHMLRIFLVAT
;
A
#
# COMPACT_ATOMS: atom_id res chain seq x y z
N PHE A 1 -0.97 -7.56 19.62
CA PHE A 1 -0.26 -6.43 20.26
C PHE A 1 -0.18 -5.25 19.29
N THR A 2 -0.28 -4.02 19.78
CA THR A 2 -0.21 -2.79 18.96
C THR A 2 1.04 -1.97 19.30
N HIS A 3 1.85 -1.63 18.30
CA HIS A 3 3.07 -0.83 18.47
C HIS A 3 2.92 0.56 17.84
N TYR A 4 3.25 1.60 18.60
CA TYR A 4 3.41 2.96 18.10
C TYR A 4 4.84 3.43 18.37
N SER A 5 5.45 4.08 17.38
CA SER A 5 6.78 4.66 17.48
C SER A 5 6.75 6.09 16.96
N SER A 6 7.40 7.02 17.67
CA SER A 6 7.62 8.38 17.20
C SER A 6 9.05 8.55 16.70
N HIS A 7 9.22 9.23 15.55
CA HIS A 7 10.52 9.50 14.96
C HIS A 7 10.51 10.85 14.24
N LEU A 8 11.65 11.56 14.18
CA LEU A 8 11.74 12.89 13.54
C LEU A 8 11.55 12.82 12.03
N LYS A 9 11.94 11.70 11.41
CA LYS A 9 11.78 11.47 9.98
C LYS A 9 10.75 10.39 9.70
N ARG A 10 9.90 10.64 8.71
CA ARG A 10 9.03 9.62 8.13
C ARG A 10 9.82 8.83 7.09
N GLY A 11 9.73 7.51 7.08
CA GLY A 11 10.35 6.68 6.03
C GLY A 11 10.94 5.40 6.57
N ARG A 12 11.85 4.82 5.78
CA ARG A 12 12.62 3.63 6.15
C ARG A 12 13.39 3.83 7.45
N GLU A 13 14.13 4.93 7.60
CA GLU A 13 14.89 5.26 8.82
C GLU A 13 14.04 5.13 10.09
N GLY A 14 12.86 5.76 10.13
CA GLY A 14 11.99 5.66 11.30
C GLY A 14 11.36 4.27 11.51
N MET A 15 11.13 3.51 10.44
CA MET A 15 10.60 2.14 10.52
C MET A 15 11.68 1.14 10.94
N ASP A 16 12.93 1.33 10.51
CA ASP A 16 14.10 0.58 10.94
C ASP A 16 14.36 0.81 12.43
N ASP A 17 14.31 2.07 12.88
CA ASP A 17 14.45 2.43 14.31
C ASP A 17 13.35 1.82 15.18
N ALA A 18 12.12 1.68 14.66
CA ALA A 18 11.06 0.97 15.36
C ALA A 18 11.40 -0.52 15.57
N SER A 19 12.35 -1.07 14.80
CA SER A 19 12.91 -2.43 14.92
C SER A 19 11.90 -3.57 14.75
N ILE A 20 10.74 -3.26 14.15
CA ILE A 20 9.67 -4.22 13.95
C ILE A 20 9.71 -4.83 12.53
N LEU A 21 9.57 -4.03 11.46
CA LEU A 21 9.56 -4.54 10.08
C LEU A 21 10.85 -5.26 9.65
N PRO A 22 12.06 -4.79 10.02
CA PRO A 22 13.30 -5.46 9.61
C PRO A 22 13.36 -6.94 10.02
N ASN A 23 12.71 -7.30 11.12
CA ASN A 23 12.76 -8.63 11.73
C ASN A 23 11.42 -9.39 11.62
N TYR A 24 10.46 -8.87 10.86
CA TYR A 24 9.15 -9.49 10.73
C TYR A 24 9.11 -10.43 9.54
N GLU A 25 8.58 -11.64 9.75
CA GLU A 25 8.50 -12.71 8.74
C GLU A 25 7.05 -13.05 8.33
N GLY A 26 6.06 -12.34 8.89
CA GLY A 26 4.64 -12.57 8.60
C GLY A 26 4.12 -11.81 7.38
N VAL A 27 2.80 -11.63 7.31
CA VAL A 27 2.17 -10.79 6.28
C VAL A 27 1.96 -9.38 6.84
N ALA A 28 2.53 -8.38 6.17
CA ALA A 28 2.37 -6.96 6.47
C ALA A 28 1.23 -6.37 5.64
N VAL A 29 0.14 -5.96 6.31
CA VAL A 29 -1.01 -5.30 5.66
C VAL A 29 -0.84 -3.79 5.74
N HIS A 30 -0.72 -3.10 4.59
CA HIS A 30 -0.45 -1.66 4.58
C HIS A 30 -1.16 -0.90 3.43
N ASP A 31 -1.12 0.43 3.50
CA ASP A 31 -1.78 1.39 2.59
C ASP A 31 -1.03 1.61 1.27
N HIS A 32 -0.21 0.65 0.85
CA HIS A 32 0.62 0.73 -0.36
C HIS A 32 1.55 1.96 -0.38
N TRP A 33 2.01 2.42 0.78
CA TRP A 33 3.07 3.41 0.84
C TRP A 33 4.44 2.78 0.50
N GLU A 34 5.06 3.25 -0.58
CA GLU A 34 6.24 2.64 -1.22
C GLU A 34 7.38 2.21 -0.28
N PRO A 35 7.73 2.95 0.80
CA PRO A 35 8.79 2.51 1.72
C PRO A 35 8.56 1.14 2.36
N TYR A 36 7.31 0.70 2.52
CA TYR A 36 7.03 -0.65 3.01
C TYR A 36 7.53 -1.74 2.06
N ASN A 37 7.52 -1.48 0.75
CA ASN A 37 7.91 -2.46 -0.28
C ASN A 37 9.43 -2.75 -0.27
N SER A 38 10.21 -2.06 0.59
CA SER A 38 11.65 -2.30 0.74
C SER A 38 12.00 -3.38 1.77
N TYR A 39 11.00 -3.95 2.47
CA TYR A 39 11.19 -5.01 3.48
C TYR A 39 10.90 -6.38 2.89
N GLU A 40 11.94 -7.05 2.38
CA GLU A 40 11.81 -8.33 1.67
C GLU A 40 11.65 -9.54 2.62
N ASN A 41 11.90 -9.36 3.92
CA ASN A 41 11.79 -10.42 4.92
C ASN A 41 10.34 -10.80 5.24
N CYS A 42 9.37 -9.96 4.88
CA CYS A 42 7.95 -10.22 5.10
C CYS A 42 7.19 -10.34 3.78
N SER A 43 6.04 -11.01 3.83
CA SER A 43 5.07 -10.96 2.73
C SER A 43 4.21 -9.71 2.84
N HIS A 44 3.72 -9.20 1.71
CA HIS A 44 2.89 -8.01 1.66
C HIS A 44 1.43 -8.31 1.32
N ALA A 45 0.55 -7.52 1.91
CA ALA A 45 -0.87 -7.42 1.55
C ALA A 45 -1.28 -5.95 1.51
N PHE A 46 -2.06 -5.57 0.52
CA PHE A 46 -2.51 -4.19 0.40
C PHE A 46 -3.91 -3.99 0.96
N CYS A 47 -4.07 -2.89 1.68
CA CYS A 47 -5.34 -2.50 2.26
C CYS A 47 -6.31 -2.09 1.16
N ASN A 48 -7.25 -2.98 0.84
CA ASN A 48 -8.22 -2.75 -0.23
C ASN A 48 -9.19 -1.61 0.09
N ALA A 49 -9.35 -1.17 1.35
CA ALA A 49 -10.11 0.06 1.63
C ALA A 49 -9.54 1.30 0.91
N HIS A 50 -8.23 1.35 0.66
CA HIS A 50 -7.62 2.38 -0.16
C HIS A 50 -7.97 2.19 -1.64
N HIS A 51 -7.82 0.98 -2.17
CA HIS A 51 -8.20 0.65 -3.54
C HIS A 51 -9.67 0.96 -3.81
N LEU A 52 -10.59 0.57 -2.92
CA LEU A 52 -12.04 0.84 -3.06
C LEU A 52 -12.35 2.34 -3.13
N ARG A 53 -11.65 3.18 -2.35
CA ARG A 53 -11.78 4.65 -2.44
C ARG A 53 -11.28 5.18 -3.77
N GLU A 54 -10.12 4.72 -4.23
CA GLU A 54 -9.54 5.15 -5.51
C GLU A 54 -10.36 4.67 -6.71
N LEU A 55 -10.87 3.44 -6.67
CA LEU A 55 -11.77 2.86 -7.67
C LEU A 55 -13.09 3.64 -7.77
N THR A 56 -13.68 3.98 -6.62
CA THR A 56 -14.88 4.83 -6.57
C THR A 56 -14.63 6.17 -7.25
N ARG A 57 -13.51 6.82 -6.91
CA ARG A 57 -13.14 8.10 -7.54
C ARG A 57 -12.85 7.96 -9.04
N ALA A 58 -12.21 6.88 -9.47
CA ALA A 58 -11.94 6.63 -10.89
C ALA A 58 -13.26 6.45 -11.68
N TYR A 59 -14.23 5.74 -11.12
CA TYR A 59 -15.55 5.62 -11.71
C TYR A 59 -16.29 6.96 -11.75
N GLU A 60 -16.43 7.62 -10.60
CA GLU A 60 -17.26 8.83 -10.46
C GLU A 60 -16.67 10.06 -11.16
N GLN A 61 -15.34 10.21 -11.18
CA GLN A 61 -14.69 11.41 -11.70
C GLN A 61 -14.05 11.22 -13.08
N ASP A 62 -13.52 10.05 -13.38
CA ASP A 62 -12.86 9.79 -14.67
C ASP A 62 -13.75 9.02 -15.66
N GLY A 63 -14.94 8.56 -15.22
CA GLY A 63 -15.84 7.75 -16.04
C GLY A 63 -15.30 6.36 -16.37
N ALA A 64 -14.33 5.86 -15.58
CA ALA A 64 -13.68 4.58 -15.82
C ALA A 64 -14.60 3.42 -15.40
N CYS A 65 -15.38 2.87 -16.34
CA CYS A 65 -16.33 1.77 -16.06
C CYS A 65 -15.66 0.54 -15.42
N TRP A 66 -14.45 0.19 -15.89
CA TRP A 66 -13.66 -0.92 -15.34
C TRP A 66 -13.40 -0.78 -13.82
N ALA A 67 -13.34 0.45 -13.30
CA ALA A 67 -13.10 0.69 -11.89
C ALA A 67 -14.30 0.28 -11.02
N ARG A 68 -15.52 0.43 -11.55
CA ARG A 68 -16.73 -0.07 -10.91
C ARG A 68 -16.75 -1.60 -10.90
N GLU A 69 -16.47 -2.23 -12.04
CA GLU A 69 -16.42 -3.69 -12.16
C GLU A 69 -15.38 -4.29 -11.21
N MET A 70 -14.19 -3.70 -11.15
CA MET A 70 -13.13 -4.11 -10.23
C MET A 70 -13.54 -3.94 -8.76
N LYS A 71 -14.22 -2.84 -8.41
CA LYS A 71 -14.73 -2.60 -7.05
C LYS A 71 -15.77 -3.66 -6.67
N GLU A 72 -16.71 -3.95 -7.56
CA GLU A 72 -17.75 -4.97 -7.34
C GLU A 72 -17.12 -6.36 -7.16
N LEU A 73 -16.12 -6.71 -7.99
CA LEU A 73 -15.37 -7.96 -7.85
C LEU A 73 -14.68 -8.09 -6.48
N LEU A 74 -13.94 -7.08 -6.03
CA LEU A 74 -13.26 -7.12 -4.72
C LEU A 74 -14.24 -7.26 -3.55
N MET A 75 -15.41 -6.62 -3.65
CA MET A 75 -16.47 -6.73 -2.64
C MET A 75 -17.16 -8.09 -2.67
N GLU A 76 -17.33 -8.70 -3.84
CA GLU A 76 -17.85 -10.06 -3.99
C GLU A 76 -16.91 -11.08 -3.35
N ILE A 77 -15.61 -11.02 -3.68
CA ILE A 77 -14.58 -11.89 -3.10
C ILE A 77 -14.60 -11.76 -1.57
N LYS A 78 -14.71 -10.52 -1.05
CA LYS A 78 -14.84 -10.30 0.40
C LYS A 78 -16.03 -11.05 1.00
N GLY A 79 -17.20 -10.94 0.36
CA GLY A 79 -18.42 -11.59 0.84
C GLY A 79 -18.30 -13.10 0.87
N GLU A 80 -17.61 -13.70 -0.11
CA GLU A 80 -17.33 -15.14 -0.15
C GLU A 80 -16.35 -15.56 0.95
N VAL A 81 -15.28 -14.78 1.15
CA VAL A 81 -14.32 -15.02 2.23
C VAL A 81 -15.00 -14.95 3.60
N ASP A 82 -15.86 -13.95 3.82
CA ASP A 82 -16.61 -13.81 5.06
C ASP A 82 -17.55 -15.02 5.29
N GLN A 83 -18.31 -15.43 4.27
CA GLN A 83 -19.19 -16.62 4.35
C GLN A 83 -18.40 -17.91 4.62
N ALA A 84 -17.26 -18.07 3.97
CA ALA A 84 -16.39 -19.22 4.15
C ALA A 84 -15.80 -19.26 5.58
N LYS A 85 -15.42 -18.09 6.14
CA LYS A 85 -14.99 -17.96 7.54
C LYS A 85 -16.11 -18.32 8.52
N ASP A 86 -17.32 -17.84 8.28
CA ASP A 86 -18.50 -18.17 9.11
C ASP A 86 -18.82 -19.66 9.08
N SER A 87 -18.50 -20.33 7.96
CA SER A 87 -18.61 -21.79 7.79
C SER A 87 -17.41 -22.57 8.36
N GLY A 88 -16.45 -21.89 9.01
CA GLY A 88 -15.28 -22.51 9.64
C GLY A 88 -14.12 -22.83 8.69
N LYS A 89 -14.20 -22.47 7.41
CA LYS A 89 -13.11 -22.67 6.45
C LYS A 89 -11.94 -21.73 6.76
N GLN A 90 -10.74 -22.16 6.38
CA GLN A 90 -9.49 -21.40 6.58
C GLN A 90 -8.89 -20.88 5.27
N ALA A 91 -9.42 -21.30 4.13
CA ALA A 91 -9.02 -20.87 2.80
C ALA A 91 -10.18 -21.09 1.82
N MET A 92 -10.10 -20.42 0.67
CA MET A 92 -11.01 -20.64 -0.45
C MET A 92 -10.57 -21.85 -1.28
N GLU A 93 -11.52 -22.57 -1.88
CA GLU A 93 -11.23 -23.70 -2.79
C GLU A 93 -10.42 -23.22 -4.00
N SER A 94 -9.44 -24.02 -4.43
CA SER A 94 -8.51 -23.64 -5.52
C SER A 94 -9.22 -23.26 -6.82
N ASP A 95 -10.28 -23.98 -7.21
CA ASP A 95 -11.06 -23.68 -8.42
C ASP A 95 -11.76 -22.31 -8.34
N ARG A 96 -12.18 -21.92 -7.13
CA ARG A 96 -12.83 -20.61 -6.90
C ARG A 96 -11.79 -19.49 -6.92
N VAL A 97 -10.63 -19.72 -6.32
CA VAL A 97 -9.48 -18.79 -6.38
C VAL A 97 -9.09 -18.52 -7.83
N GLU A 98 -8.92 -19.57 -8.64
CA GLU A 98 -8.56 -19.45 -10.05
C GLU A 98 -9.63 -18.67 -10.85
N SER A 99 -10.92 -18.97 -10.58
CA SER A 99 -12.03 -18.24 -11.21
C SER A 99 -11.99 -16.74 -10.92
N TYR A 100 -11.65 -16.34 -9.68
CA TYR A 100 -11.53 -14.94 -9.30
C TYR A 100 -10.30 -14.27 -9.91
N HIS A 101 -9.16 -14.95 -9.97
CA HIS A 101 -7.98 -14.46 -10.71
C HIS A 101 -8.29 -14.21 -12.17
N GLN A 102 -8.95 -15.16 -12.85
CA GLN A 102 -9.30 -15.00 -14.25
C GLN A 102 -10.23 -13.80 -14.47
N ARG A 103 -11.24 -13.61 -13.60
CA ARG A 103 -12.13 -12.44 -13.67
C ARG A 103 -11.38 -11.13 -13.43
N TYR A 104 -10.47 -11.11 -12.46
CA TYR A 104 -9.62 -9.95 -12.16
C TYR A 104 -8.76 -9.58 -13.37
N GLN A 105 -8.06 -10.56 -13.96
CA GLN A 105 -7.25 -10.37 -15.16
C GLN A 105 -8.05 -9.90 -16.38
N ASN A 106 -9.26 -10.43 -16.56
CA ASN A 106 -10.14 -10.01 -17.65
C ASN A 106 -10.49 -8.52 -17.52
N ILE A 107 -10.85 -8.06 -16.32
CA ILE A 107 -11.14 -6.63 -16.08
C ILE A 107 -9.91 -5.78 -16.36
N LEU A 108 -8.72 -6.19 -15.89
CA LEU A 108 -7.47 -5.46 -16.15
C LEU A 108 -7.15 -5.38 -17.65
N THR A 109 -7.35 -6.47 -18.38
CA THR A 109 -7.11 -6.56 -19.82
C THR A 109 -8.04 -5.63 -20.60
N GLU A 110 -9.34 -5.63 -20.27
CA GLU A 110 -10.30 -4.69 -20.89
C GLU A 110 -9.99 -3.23 -20.51
N ALA A 111 -9.63 -2.98 -19.25
CA ALA A 111 -9.23 -1.65 -18.80
C ALA A 111 -8.02 -1.11 -19.57
N LEU A 112 -7.03 -1.96 -19.87
CA LEU A 112 -5.84 -1.56 -20.63
C LEU A 112 -6.16 -1.08 -22.04
N LYS A 113 -7.19 -1.61 -22.69
CA LYS A 113 -7.63 -1.16 -24.02
C LYS A 113 -8.07 0.31 -24.03
N THR A 114 -8.53 0.83 -22.89
CA THR A 114 -8.93 2.24 -22.75
C THR A 114 -7.73 3.22 -22.69
N TYR A 115 -6.52 2.71 -22.47
CA TYR A 115 -5.29 3.48 -22.38
C TYR A 115 -4.29 3.04 -23.45
N PRO A 116 -4.56 3.32 -24.74
CA PRO A 116 -3.66 2.94 -25.81
C PRO A 116 -2.27 3.55 -25.57
N PRO A 117 -1.19 2.82 -25.90
CA PRO A 117 0.17 3.29 -25.69
C PRO A 117 0.33 4.62 -26.43
N VAL A 118 0.77 5.64 -25.71
CA VAL A 118 1.09 6.92 -26.33
C VAL A 118 2.36 6.69 -27.14
N CYS A 119 2.23 6.57 -28.47
CA CYS A 119 3.36 6.58 -29.39
C CYS A 119 4.15 7.88 -29.15
N ARG A 120 5.27 7.77 -28.44
CA ARG A 120 6.26 8.83 -28.44
C ARG A 120 6.98 8.71 -29.77
N PRO A 121 7.05 9.77 -30.60
CA PRO A 121 8.00 9.76 -31.70
C PRO A 121 9.37 9.48 -31.09
N LEU A 122 10.05 8.43 -31.55
CA LEU A 122 11.48 8.29 -31.35
C LEU A 122 12.08 9.62 -31.81
N SER A 123 12.56 10.45 -30.88
CA SER A 123 13.27 11.66 -31.25
C SER A 123 14.50 11.23 -32.03
N ALA A 124 14.46 11.46 -33.35
CA ALA A 124 15.54 11.43 -34.34
C ALA A 124 16.87 10.81 -33.86
N CYS A 125 17.16 9.61 -34.36
CA CYS A 125 18.52 9.11 -34.46
C CYS A 125 19.30 9.99 -35.46
N ASN A 126 19.99 11.03 -34.98
CA ASN A 126 21.11 11.60 -35.73
C ASN A 126 22.39 10.91 -35.24
N ALA A 127 22.69 9.77 -35.85
CA ALA A 127 24.00 9.13 -35.80
C ALA A 127 24.61 9.17 -37.21
N GLN A 128 25.18 10.32 -37.58
CA GLN A 128 26.30 10.35 -38.52
C GLN A 128 27.29 11.40 -38.05
N ALA A 129 28.41 10.89 -37.53
CA ALA A 129 29.64 11.63 -37.36
C ALA A 129 30.25 11.96 -38.74
N GLY A 130 30.70 13.19 -38.91
CA GLY A 130 31.43 13.65 -40.09
C GLY A 130 31.98 15.05 -39.86
N ASN A 131 33.27 15.13 -39.60
CA ASN A 131 34.10 16.27 -39.19
C ASN A 131 33.89 17.59 -39.94
N GLY A 132 34.04 18.72 -39.22
CA GLY A 132 34.28 20.04 -39.80
C GLY A 132 34.57 21.09 -38.73
N THR A 133 35.81 21.56 -38.69
CA THR A 133 36.34 22.61 -37.79
C THR A 133 35.75 24.00 -38.10
N GLY A 134 35.32 24.75 -37.09
CA GLY A 134 34.98 26.17 -37.24
C GLY A 134 34.37 26.79 -35.98
N ARG A 135 34.97 27.88 -35.52
CA ARG A 135 34.67 28.61 -34.28
C ARG A 135 33.82 29.85 -34.61
N SER A 136 32.66 30.05 -33.97
CA SER A 136 32.06 31.39 -33.74
C SER A 136 30.86 31.33 -32.78
N GLU A 137 30.69 32.44 -32.07
CA GLU A 137 29.90 32.66 -30.86
C GLU A 137 28.37 32.64 -31.05
N GLY A 138 27.67 32.26 -29.98
CA GLY A 138 26.20 32.35 -29.86
C GLY A 138 25.63 31.19 -29.04
N GLU A 139 25.77 31.23 -27.70
CA GLU A 139 25.12 30.25 -26.81
C GLU A 139 23.59 30.37 -26.88
N ILE A 140 22.97 29.62 -27.81
CA ILE A 140 21.56 29.28 -27.71
C ILE A 140 21.47 28.24 -26.60
N ARG A 141 21.05 28.66 -25.40
CA ARG A 141 20.72 27.75 -24.30
C ARG A 141 19.67 26.75 -24.78
N ASP A 142 20.06 25.49 -24.96
CA ASP A 142 19.13 24.40 -25.26
C ASP A 142 17.99 24.43 -24.23
N LYS A 143 16.75 24.59 -24.72
CA LYS A 143 15.57 24.58 -23.84
C LYS A 143 15.55 23.25 -23.09
N PRO A 144 15.36 23.22 -21.76
CA PRO A 144 15.35 21.98 -21.01
C PRO A 144 14.31 21.03 -21.59
N LYS A 145 14.73 19.78 -21.86
CA LYS A 145 13.86 18.72 -22.40
C LYS A 145 12.60 18.62 -21.53
N ARG A 146 11.44 18.91 -22.13
CA ARG A 146 10.15 18.90 -21.43
C ARG A 146 9.92 17.51 -20.82
N GLY A 147 9.67 17.47 -19.51
CA GLY A 147 9.45 16.21 -18.78
C GLY A 147 8.28 15.39 -19.32
N LYS A 148 8.20 14.11 -18.92
CA LYS A 148 7.08 13.23 -19.30
C LYS A 148 5.75 13.89 -18.92
N LYS A 149 4.76 13.84 -19.81
CA LYS A 149 3.40 14.30 -19.49
C LYS A 149 2.89 13.49 -18.28
N LYS A 150 2.24 14.18 -17.34
CA LYS A 150 1.65 13.55 -16.15
C LYS A 150 0.62 12.51 -16.58
N GLN A 151 0.75 11.28 -16.06
CA GLN A 151 -0.20 10.20 -16.31
C GLN A 151 -1.53 10.45 -15.60
N ARG A 152 -2.62 9.94 -16.16
CA ARG A 152 -3.95 10.00 -15.53
C ARG A 152 -3.96 9.19 -14.23
N LYS A 153 -4.80 9.61 -13.28
CA LYS A 153 -4.86 9.01 -11.94
C LYS A 153 -5.44 7.60 -11.96
N ASP A 154 -6.51 7.38 -12.70
CA ASP A 154 -7.10 6.07 -12.97
C ASP A 154 -6.10 5.10 -13.63
N LYS A 155 -5.29 5.57 -14.59
CA LYS A 155 -4.22 4.74 -15.19
C LYS A 155 -3.14 4.37 -14.18
N ASN A 156 -2.72 5.28 -13.28
CA ASN A 156 -1.80 4.94 -12.19
C ASN A 156 -2.39 3.89 -11.23
N LEU A 157 -3.70 3.92 -10.99
CA LEU A 157 -4.40 2.90 -10.21
C LEU A 157 -4.38 1.56 -10.94
N LEU A 158 -4.71 1.54 -12.22
CA LEU A 158 -4.67 0.33 -13.05
C LEU A 158 -3.27 -0.30 -13.05
N ASP A 159 -2.22 0.49 -13.27
CA ASP A 159 -0.84 0.00 -13.27
C ASP A 159 -0.44 -0.64 -11.93
N ARG A 160 -0.92 -0.08 -10.82
CA ARG A 160 -0.68 -0.65 -9.48
C ARG A 160 -1.44 -1.96 -9.27
N LEU A 161 -2.70 -2.04 -9.71
CA LEU A 161 -3.51 -3.25 -9.61
C LEU A 161 -2.96 -4.40 -10.47
N ILE A 162 -2.33 -4.08 -11.61
CA ILE A 162 -1.59 -5.05 -12.43
C ILE A 162 -0.31 -5.47 -11.73
N LYS A 163 0.50 -4.52 -11.25
CA LYS A 163 1.82 -4.80 -10.69
C LYS A 163 1.75 -5.63 -9.40
N TYR A 164 0.74 -5.39 -8.58
CA TYR A 164 0.64 -5.94 -7.23
C TYR A 164 -0.65 -6.73 -7.02
N GLU A 165 -0.99 -7.56 -8.01
CA GLU A 165 -2.16 -8.42 -7.96
C GLU A 165 -2.12 -9.36 -6.76
N ILE A 166 -0.98 -10.01 -6.53
CA ILE A 166 -0.80 -10.98 -5.44
C ILE A 166 -1.10 -10.30 -4.09
N GLU A 167 -0.50 -9.13 -3.84
CA GLU A 167 -0.70 -8.39 -2.60
C GLU A 167 -2.14 -7.86 -2.46
N THR A 168 -2.81 -7.56 -3.57
CA THR A 168 -4.20 -7.08 -3.61
C THR A 168 -5.18 -8.21 -3.28
N LEU A 169 -4.93 -9.42 -3.80
CA LEU A 169 -5.83 -10.58 -3.70
C LEU A 169 -5.48 -11.55 -2.55
N ARG A 170 -4.35 -11.37 -1.86
CA ARG A 170 -3.87 -12.27 -0.79
C ARG A 170 -4.93 -12.63 0.28
N PHE A 171 -5.85 -11.71 0.59
CA PHE A 171 -6.93 -11.93 1.56
C PHE A 171 -7.92 -13.05 1.17
N MET A 172 -7.96 -13.40 -0.12
CA MET A 172 -8.78 -14.49 -0.66
C MET A 172 -8.14 -15.85 -0.43
N GLU A 173 -6.81 -15.93 -0.47
CA GLU A 173 -6.05 -17.17 -0.31
C GLU A 173 -5.77 -17.47 1.17
N ASP A 174 -5.39 -16.45 1.95
CA ASP A 174 -5.13 -16.57 3.39
C ASP A 174 -6.16 -15.78 4.19
N PHE A 175 -7.08 -16.50 4.84
CA PHE A 175 -8.16 -15.90 5.62
C PHE A 175 -7.68 -15.15 6.87
N LYS A 176 -6.43 -15.34 7.30
CA LYS A 176 -5.81 -14.55 8.39
C LYS A 176 -5.49 -13.13 7.93
N VAL A 177 -5.34 -12.92 6.62
CA VAL A 177 -5.12 -11.60 6.02
C VAL A 177 -6.47 -10.91 5.83
N PRO A 178 -6.72 -9.78 6.51
CA PRO A 178 -7.95 -9.02 6.32
C PRO A 178 -7.93 -8.26 4.99
N LEU A 179 -9.12 -8.02 4.43
CA LEU A 179 -9.28 -7.18 3.24
C LEU A 179 -8.85 -5.73 3.51
N ASP A 180 -9.15 -5.21 4.69
CA ASP A 180 -8.83 -3.85 5.10
C ASP A 180 -7.97 -3.78 6.35
N ASN A 181 -7.33 -2.63 6.54
CA ASN A 181 -6.55 -2.30 7.73
C ASN A 181 -7.31 -1.31 8.63
N SER A 182 -8.64 -1.42 8.71
CA SER A 182 -9.50 -0.44 9.39
C SER A 182 -9.18 -0.26 10.88
N LEU A 183 -8.79 -1.36 11.55
CA LEU A 183 -8.35 -1.30 12.94
C LEU A 183 -7.13 -0.41 13.09
N ALA A 184 -6.17 -0.52 12.18
CA ALA A 184 -4.98 0.30 12.23
C ALA A 184 -5.27 1.77 11.89
N GLU A 185 -6.10 2.03 10.89
CA GLU A 185 -6.56 3.38 10.54
C GLU A 185 -7.28 4.07 11.71
N ARG A 186 -8.08 3.33 12.48
CA ARG A 186 -8.78 3.87 13.66
C ARG A 186 -7.79 4.20 14.78
N ASP A 187 -6.82 3.33 14.99
CA ASP A 187 -5.82 3.42 16.04
C ASP A 187 -4.89 4.64 15.85
N ILE A 188 -4.42 4.89 14.62
CA ILE A 188 -3.58 6.05 14.30
C ILE A 188 -4.32 7.40 14.41
N ARG A 189 -5.66 7.41 14.32
CA ARG A 189 -6.45 8.66 14.34
C ARG A 189 -6.17 9.50 15.58
N MET A 190 -6.07 8.88 16.75
CA MET A 190 -5.81 9.60 18.01
C MET A 190 -4.44 10.27 18.02
N VAL A 191 -3.44 9.64 17.39
CA VAL A 191 -2.12 10.23 17.20
C VAL A 191 -2.23 11.46 16.29
N LYS A 192 -2.91 11.32 15.14
CA LYS A 192 -3.08 12.42 14.19
C LYS A 192 -3.87 13.59 14.77
N VAL A 193 -4.84 13.33 15.64
CA VAL A 193 -5.54 14.38 16.39
C VAL A 193 -4.58 15.10 17.33
N LYS A 194 -3.77 14.38 18.12
CA LYS A 194 -2.79 15.00 19.03
C LYS A 194 -1.76 15.86 18.30
N GLN A 195 -1.38 15.50 17.06
CA GLN A 195 -0.50 16.32 16.22
C GLN A 195 -1.16 17.62 15.74
N LYS A 196 -2.47 17.59 15.46
CA LYS A 196 -3.19 18.72 14.84
C LYS A 196 -3.66 19.79 15.83
N ILE A 197 -3.79 19.45 17.11
CA ILE A 197 -4.26 20.41 18.12
C ILE A 197 -3.14 21.39 18.54
N SER A 198 -3.49 22.65 18.77
CA SER A 198 -2.59 23.62 19.42
C SER A 198 -2.16 23.05 20.77
N GLY A 199 -0.87 23.00 21.05
CA GLY A 199 -0.37 22.22 22.18
C GLY A 199 0.50 21.03 21.78
N CYS A 200 0.18 20.36 20.66
CA CYS A 200 0.80 19.15 20.10
C CYS A 200 1.76 18.35 21.04
N PHE A 201 2.87 17.84 20.53
CA PHE A 201 3.95 17.26 21.35
C PHE A 201 4.99 18.34 21.62
N ARG A 202 5.31 18.56 22.90
CA ARG A 202 6.25 19.62 23.32
C ARG A 202 7.69 19.14 23.46
N SER A 203 7.89 17.82 23.47
CA SER A 203 9.20 17.17 23.48
C SER A 203 9.10 15.80 22.79
N GLU A 204 10.24 15.31 22.31
CA GLU A 204 10.36 13.96 21.73
C GLU A 204 10.02 12.88 22.76
N GLU A 205 10.47 13.04 24.02
CA GLU A 205 10.13 12.14 25.12
C GLU A 205 8.62 12.08 25.35
N GLY A 206 7.93 13.23 25.31
CA GLY A 206 6.47 13.29 25.43
C GLY A 206 5.75 12.51 24.33
N ALA A 207 6.28 12.53 23.10
CA ALA A 207 5.77 11.74 21.99
C ALA A 207 6.02 10.23 22.20
N LYS A 208 7.19 9.84 22.69
CA LYS A 208 7.53 8.44 23.03
C LYS A 208 6.62 7.90 24.13
N TYR A 209 6.41 8.65 25.22
CA TYR A 209 5.49 8.26 26.29
C TYR A 209 4.06 8.10 25.78
N PHE A 210 3.58 9.03 24.98
CA PHE A 210 2.26 8.94 24.36
C PHE A 210 2.13 7.68 23.50
N CYS A 211 3.11 7.39 22.65
CA CYS A 211 3.11 6.20 21.81
C CYS A 211 3.06 4.91 22.64
N ARG A 212 3.89 4.82 23.69
CA ARG A 212 3.93 3.65 24.59
C ARG A 212 2.60 3.43 25.30
N ILE A 213 2.02 4.48 25.89
CA ILE A 213 0.73 4.42 26.59
C ILE A 213 -0.39 4.01 25.61
N ARG A 214 -0.42 4.60 24.42
CA ARG A 214 -1.43 4.29 23.40
C ARG A 214 -1.30 2.87 22.85
N GLY A 215 -0.09 2.37 22.67
CA GLY A 215 0.18 0.98 22.28
C GLY A 215 -0.37 0.00 23.30
N PHE A 216 -0.11 0.26 24.58
CA PHE A 216 -0.66 -0.53 25.69
C PHE A 216 -2.19 -0.51 25.71
N ILE A 217 -2.81 0.68 25.67
CA ILE A 217 -4.28 0.82 25.68
C ILE A 217 -4.93 0.13 24.47
N SER A 218 -4.37 0.30 23.26
CA SER A 218 -4.90 -0.35 22.05
C SER A 218 -4.80 -1.87 22.19
N THR A 219 -3.66 -2.39 22.65
CA THR A 219 -3.46 -3.83 22.87
C THR A 219 -4.52 -4.42 23.80
N ILE A 220 -4.80 -3.76 24.93
CA ILE A 220 -5.82 -4.22 25.88
C ILE A 220 -7.21 -4.21 25.25
N LYS A 221 -7.56 -3.14 24.53
CA LYS A 221 -8.88 -3.01 23.90
C LYS A 221 -9.14 -4.04 22.81
N THR A 222 -8.10 -4.51 22.12
CA THR A 222 -8.21 -5.51 21.06
C THR A 222 -8.30 -6.95 21.56
N GLY A 223 -8.19 -7.16 22.89
CA GLY A 223 -8.16 -8.48 23.52
C GLY A 223 -6.73 -8.94 23.79
N LEU A 224 -6.51 -9.43 25.03
CA LEU A 224 -5.31 -10.14 25.45
C LEU A 224 -5.56 -11.65 25.24
N PRO A 225 -4.97 -12.32 24.23
CA PRO A 225 -4.56 -13.70 24.44
C PRO A 225 -3.28 -13.63 25.30
N GLU A 226 -3.41 -13.98 26.58
CA GLU A 226 -2.34 -14.34 27.53
C GLU A 226 -0.91 -13.82 27.21
N LEU A 227 -0.66 -12.53 27.45
CA LEU A 227 0.68 -11.94 27.37
C LEU A 227 1.53 -12.15 28.65
N THR A 228 1.38 -13.30 29.30
CA THR A 228 2.24 -13.71 30.43
C THR A 228 3.12 -14.93 30.15
N ALA A 229 3.04 -15.58 28.98
CA ALA A 229 3.81 -16.82 28.75
C ALA A 229 4.54 -16.98 27.41
N LYS A 230 4.37 -16.11 26.40
CA LYS A 230 4.95 -16.35 25.05
C LYS A 230 5.82 -15.24 24.51
N PHE A 231 6.83 -14.84 25.29
CA PHE A 231 8.04 -14.19 24.74
C PHE A 231 9.09 -15.21 24.26
N CYS A 232 8.80 -16.53 24.28
CA CYS A 232 9.80 -17.58 24.05
C CYS A 232 9.45 -18.64 22.97
N GLU A 233 8.30 -18.59 22.30
CA GLU A 233 7.99 -19.61 21.28
C GLU A 233 7.52 -19.00 19.96
N ARG A 234 8.26 -19.39 18.93
CA ARG A 234 8.03 -19.18 17.50
C ARG A 234 6.61 -19.59 17.11
N GLU A 235 6.15 -19.01 16.01
CA GLU A 235 4.87 -19.28 15.33
C GLU A 235 3.62 -18.74 16.01
N GLN A 236 3.34 -17.43 15.88
CA GLN A 236 1.95 -17.00 15.71
C GLN A 236 1.88 -15.77 14.78
N LEU A 237 1.09 -15.92 13.71
CA LEU A 237 0.63 -14.85 12.83
C LEU A 237 -0.12 -13.78 13.65
N HIS A 238 0.62 -12.83 14.19
CA HIS A 238 0.04 -11.64 14.80
C HIS A 238 0.21 -10.49 13.83
N MET A 239 -0.93 -10.07 13.28
CA MET A 239 -1.12 -8.84 12.50
C MET A 239 -0.38 -7.68 13.16
N LEU A 240 0.83 -7.42 12.69
CA LEU A 240 1.76 -6.49 13.29
C LEU A 240 1.38 -5.09 12.87
N ARG A 241 0.86 -4.32 13.82
CA ARG A 241 0.42 -2.93 13.59
C ARG A 241 1.54 -2.00 13.99
N ILE A 242 2.19 -1.41 13.00
CA ILE A 242 3.28 -0.44 13.19
C ILE A 242 2.80 0.92 12.72
N PHE A 243 2.89 1.91 13.59
CA PHE A 243 2.61 3.29 13.23
C PHE A 243 3.85 4.14 13.42
N LEU A 244 4.34 4.71 12.32
CA LEU A 244 5.35 5.74 12.38
C LEU A 244 4.69 7.11 12.57
N VAL A 245 4.87 7.66 13.76
CA VAL A 245 4.43 9.00 14.14
C VAL A 245 5.57 9.96 13.86
N ALA A 246 5.56 10.59 12.69
CA ALA A 246 6.49 11.69 12.40
C ALA A 246 6.12 12.90 13.27
N THR A 247 6.97 13.28 14.23
CA THR A 247 6.80 14.47 15.08
C THR A 247 7.17 15.74 14.33
#